data_AF-A0A9D0HIR8-F1
#
_entry.id   AF-A0A9D0HIR8-F1
#
_cell.length_a   1.000
_cell.length_b   1.000
_cell.length_c   1.000
_cell.angle_alpha   90.00
_cell.angle_beta   90.00
_cell.angle_gamma   90.00
#
_symmetry.space_group_name_H-M   'P 1'
#
loop_
_entity.id
_entity.type
_entity.pdbx_description
1 polymer ?
#
loop_
_entity_poly.entity_id
_entity_poly.type
_entity_poly.pdbx_seq_one_letter_code
_entity_poly.pdbx_strand_id
1 'polypeptide(L)'
;MEEHWPYVLTMRALLLAAFLSGAMGCSLAVDEVDAVGDVGGERRQHESAARAELSVQRMVTPEGEVRSDVSARFVSVSGDLDHADAQRIIGVGPSLRHHLARMAGTRALGCTFHAASGADSLALQGVPPGAAPLGAGNIELLDVGDISLRMEGQGADGRGAQQVVPLAARAFPDVGEVVSGVVYTTRGVDAPLPDATTYWLEADAALGAGEGLALRVAAPRALSSIDVTQATLVQLGLGRQRFADDLLIVAAGEEMRLNWVAGDSAAGDFVVVSVHGVGARSNGESRTLECMFEDDGSAVIAGEQMSFAAGEDLDLVVHRLRRTRVKLGQPLQRIGEPVVTDAVVWFDFAVSARAAVQ
;
A
#
# COMPACT_ATOMS: atom_id res chain seq x y z
N MET A 1 59.34 -25.85 6.79
CA MET A 1 58.17 -26.37 7.54
C MET A 1 57.03 -25.40 7.26
N GLU A 2 56.45 -25.28 6.07
CA GLU A 2 56.09 -26.26 5.03
C GLU A 2 55.38 -27.48 5.59
N GLU A 3 54.06 -27.33 5.78
CA GLU A 3 53.13 -28.45 5.75
C GLU A 3 52.08 -28.18 4.66
N HIS A 4 52.16 -29.03 3.64
CA HIS A 4 51.26 -29.13 2.51
C HIS A 4 50.03 -29.96 2.88
N TRP A 5 48.85 -29.52 2.47
CA TRP A 5 47.66 -30.37 2.33
C TRP A 5 47.21 -30.36 0.87
N PRO A 6 47.31 -31.48 0.15
CA PRO A 6 46.68 -31.65 -1.15
C PRO A 6 45.61 -32.75 -1.08
N TYR A 7 44.32 -32.43 -1.23
CA TYR A 7 43.35 -33.40 -1.73
C TYR A 7 42.35 -32.73 -2.67
N VAL A 8 42.65 -32.90 -3.96
CA VAL A 8 41.73 -32.87 -5.08
C VAL A 8 40.88 -34.14 -5.02
N LEU A 9 39.56 -34.03 -5.10
CA LEU A 9 38.72 -35.07 -5.71
C LEU A 9 37.41 -34.48 -6.23
N THR A 10 37.46 -34.22 -7.53
CA THR A 10 36.38 -34.10 -8.50
C THR A 10 35.40 -35.28 -8.38
N MET A 11 34.11 -34.99 -8.21
CA MET A 11 33.05 -35.95 -8.54
C MET A 11 31.92 -35.23 -9.28
N ARG A 12 32.02 -35.25 -10.61
CA ARG A 12 30.90 -35.03 -11.53
C ARG A 12 30.04 -36.29 -11.50
N ALA A 13 28.81 -36.18 -11.05
CA ALA A 13 27.78 -37.19 -11.32
C ALA A 13 26.66 -36.52 -12.12
N LEU A 14 26.62 -36.83 -13.42
CA LEU A 14 25.44 -36.70 -14.26
C LEU A 14 24.33 -37.58 -13.66
N LEU A 15 23.16 -36.99 -13.39
CA LEU A 15 21.91 -37.73 -13.30
C LEU A 15 20.92 -37.11 -14.27
N LEU A 16 20.93 -37.68 -15.48
CA LEU A 16 19.84 -37.63 -16.44
C LEU A 16 18.67 -38.42 -15.81
N ALA A 17 17.57 -37.75 -15.48
CA ALA A 17 16.29 -38.40 -15.26
C ALA A 17 15.25 -37.66 -16.09
N ALA A 18 14.93 -38.27 -17.24
CA ALA A 18 13.77 -37.94 -18.04
C ALA A 18 12.52 -38.31 -17.24
N PHE A 19 11.65 -37.34 -16.98
CA PHE A 19 10.25 -37.62 -16.65
C PHE A 19 9.36 -37.11 -17.76
N LEU A 20 8.61 -38.08 -18.29
CA LEU A 20 7.63 -37.94 -19.34
C LEU A 20 6.46 -37.05 -18.93
N SER A 21 6.03 -36.27 -19.92
CA SER A 21 4.66 -35.92 -20.28
C SER A 21 3.53 -36.48 -19.41
N GLY A 22 2.94 -35.61 -18.61
CA GLY A 22 1.56 -35.71 -18.13
C GLY A 22 0.76 -34.55 -18.70
N ALA A 23 -0.12 -34.85 -19.65
CA ALA A 23 -1.05 -33.92 -20.25
C ALA A 23 -2.25 -33.66 -19.32
N MET A 24 -2.91 -32.52 -19.59
CA MET A 24 -4.30 -32.17 -19.28
C MET A 24 -4.63 -31.65 -17.88
N GLY A 25 -5.00 -30.36 -17.88
CA GLY A 25 -5.60 -29.64 -16.76
C GLY A 25 -5.86 -28.17 -17.13
N CYS A 26 -6.50 -27.92 -18.27
CA CYS A 26 -6.97 -26.59 -18.65
C CYS A 26 -8.15 -26.18 -17.75
N SER A 27 -8.01 -25.12 -16.96
CA SER A 27 -9.09 -24.15 -16.72
C SER A 27 -8.50 -22.82 -16.23
N LEU A 28 -7.88 -22.06 -17.14
CA LEU A 28 -7.82 -20.61 -16.99
C LEU A 28 -8.96 -20.08 -17.85
N ALA A 29 -10.11 -19.85 -17.23
CA ALA A 29 -11.09 -18.93 -17.77
C ALA A 29 -10.50 -17.53 -17.60
N VAL A 30 -9.79 -17.07 -18.62
CA VAL A 30 -9.54 -15.65 -18.83
C VAL A 30 -10.82 -15.15 -19.48
N ASP A 31 -11.59 -14.34 -18.74
CA ASP A 31 -12.75 -13.63 -19.28
C ASP A 31 -12.31 -12.85 -20.52
N GLU A 32 -12.90 -13.24 -21.64
CA GLU A 32 -12.78 -12.59 -22.93
C GLU A 32 -13.32 -11.16 -22.78
N VAL A 33 -12.52 -10.19 -23.20
CA VAL A 33 -12.92 -8.78 -23.27
C VAL A 33 -13.98 -8.68 -24.35
N ASP A 34 -15.25 -8.66 -23.95
CA ASP A 34 -16.38 -8.49 -24.87
C ASP A 34 -16.23 -7.19 -25.66
N ALA A 35 -16.12 -7.38 -26.97
CA ALA A 35 -16.08 -6.35 -27.98
C ALA A 35 -17.49 -5.76 -28.19
N VAL A 36 -17.56 -4.44 -28.03
CA VAL A 36 -18.45 -3.46 -28.69
C VAL A 36 -19.57 -4.04 -29.56
N GLY A 37 -20.80 -4.01 -29.04
CA GLY A 37 -21.99 -4.15 -29.86
C GLY A 37 -23.30 -4.25 -29.10
N ASP A 38 -23.84 -3.13 -28.59
CA ASP A 38 -25.25 -2.75 -28.83
C ASP A 38 -25.49 -1.30 -28.39
N VAL A 39 -26.05 -0.48 -29.28
CA VAL A 39 -26.52 0.89 -29.02
C VAL A 39 -28.03 0.79 -28.82
N GLY A 40 -28.42 0.04 -27.79
CA GLY A 40 -29.78 -0.04 -27.27
C GLY A 40 -29.82 0.65 -25.92
N GLY A 41 -30.67 1.66 -25.75
CA GLY A 41 -30.78 2.48 -24.54
C GLY A 41 -31.35 1.72 -23.34
N GLU A 42 -30.61 0.73 -22.83
CA GLU A 42 -30.82 0.20 -21.49
C GLU A 42 -30.47 1.32 -20.51
N ARG A 43 -31.50 1.82 -19.83
CA ARG A 43 -31.33 2.50 -18.54
C ARG A 43 -30.48 1.56 -17.71
N ARG A 44 -29.17 1.86 -17.61
CA ARG A 44 -28.31 1.29 -16.58
C ARG A 44 -29.03 1.60 -15.28
N GLN A 45 -29.72 0.63 -14.72
CA GLN A 45 -30.04 0.67 -13.31
C GLN A 45 -28.66 0.77 -12.67
N HIS A 46 -28.33 1.96 -12.20
CA HIS A 46 -27.14 2.22 -11.43
C HIS A 46 -27.33 1.41 -10.15
N GLU A 47 -26.96 0.13 -10.22
CA GLU A 47 -26.93 -0.77 -9.09
C GLU A 47 -25.93 -0.12 -8.11
N SER A 48 -26.46 0.38 -6.99
CA SER A 48 -25.65 0.95 -5.92
C SER A 48 -24.72 -0.15 -5.41
N ALA A 49 -23.52 -0.20 -5.98
CA ALA A 49 -22.51 -1.16 -5.59
C ALA A 49 -21.85 -0.66 -4.32
N ALA A 50 -22.12 -1.32 -3.20
CA ALA A 50 -21.36 -1.10 -1.98
C ALA A 50 -20.03 -1.86 -2.08
N ARG A 51 -18.96 -1.27 -1.55
CA ARG A 51 -17.61 -1.81 -1.57
C ARG A 51 -16.99 -1.76 -0.18
N ALA A 52 -16.37 -2.86 0.23
CA ALA A 52 -15.52 -2.85 1.42
C ALA A 52 -14.11 -2.37 1.06
N GLU A 53 -13.53 -1.50 1.88
CA GLU A 53 -12.15 -1.05 1.76
C GLU A 53 -11.42 -1.26 3.08
N LEU A 54 -10.34 -2.04 3.04
CA LEU A 54 -9.45 -2.28 4.17
C LEU A 54 -8.08 -1.68 3.86
N SER A 55 -7.50 -1.06 4.87
CA SER A 55 -6.22 -0.38 4.84
C SER A 55 -5.38 -0.85 6.01
N VAL A 56 -4.24 -1.47 5.74
CA VAL A 56 -3.27 -1.87 6.75
C VAL A 56 -1.97 -1.13 6.48
N GLN A 57 -1.58 -0.28 7.42
CA GLN A 57 -0.35 0.52 7.35
C GLN A 57 0.60 0.07 8.44
N ARG A 58 1.88 -0.02 8.10
CA ARG A 58 2.96 -0.32 9.03
C ARG A 58 4.16 0.52 8.63
N MET A 59 4.66 1.37 9.52
CA MET A 59 5.83 2.20 9.26
C MET A 59 6.88 1.95 10.34
N VAL A 60 8.13 1.72 9.92
CA VAL A 60 9.29 1.74 10.81
C VAL A 60 9.91 3.13 10.74
N THR A 61 9.98 3.85 11.87
CA THR A 61 10.58 5.18 11.94
C THR A 61 12.11 5.11 11.96
N PRO A 62 12.83 6.25 11.80
CA PRO A 62 14.29 6.25 11.88
C PRO A 62 14.81 5.82 13.25
N GLU A 63 13.99 5.93 14.30
CA GLU A 63 14.31 5.47 15.66
C GLU A 63 14.04 3.96 15.86
N GLY A 64 13.60 3.25 14.82
CA GLY A 64 13.22 1.84 14.87
C GLY A 64 11.85 1.58 15.51
N GLU A 65 11.08 2.63 15.82
CA GLU A 65 9.71 2.49 16.31
C GLU A 65 8.81 1.96 15.20
N VAL A 66 8.00 0.94 15.48
CA VAL A 66 7.02 0.43 14.53
C VAL A 66 5.66 1.03 14.85
N ARG A 67 5.16 1.86 13.95
CA ARG A 67 3.80 2.40 13.99
C ARG A 67 2.92 1.61 13.07
N SER A 68 1.68 1.37 13.48
CA SER A 68 0.72 0.64 12.66
C SER A 68 -0.65 1.29 12.76
N ASP A 69 -1.35 1.35 11.63
CA ASP A 69 -2.72 1.83 11.55
C ASP A 69 -3.54 0.89 10.69
N VAL A 70 -4.73 0.53 11.16
CA VAL A 70 -5.70 -0.22 10.38
C VAL A 70 -6.97 0.58 10.30
N SER A 71 -7.51 0.71 9.09
CA SER A 71 -8.84 1.27 8.85
C SER A 71 -9.66 0.39 7.93
N ALA A 72 -10.93 0.20 8.27
CA ALA A 72 -11.92 -0.49 7.44
C ALA A 72 -13.12 0.42 7.20
N ARG A 73 -13.65 0.38 5.98
CA ARG A 73 -14.75 1.22 5.50
C ARG A 73 -15.66 0.43 4.57
N PHE A 74 -16.95 0.69 4.62
CA PHE A 74 -17.94 0.02 3.78
C PHE A 74 -18.71 1.12 3.04
N VAL A 75 -18.30 1.39 1.81
CA VAL A 75 -18.75 2.56 1.06
C VAL A 75 -19.84 2.15 0.08
N SER A 76 -21.04 2.69 0.26
CA SER A 76 -22.10 2.72 -0.73
C SER A 76 -22.08 4.07 -1.44
N VAL A 77 -22.13 4.05 -2.76
CA VAL A 77 -22.23 5.26 -3.58
C VAL A 77 -23.52 5.21 -4.36
N SER A 78 -24.24 6.33 -4.37
CA SER A 78 -25.51 6.48 -5.10
C SER A 78 -25.41 7.60 -6.14
N GLY A 79 -26.25 7.54 -7.18
CA GLY A 79 -26.26 8.51 -8.28
C GLY A 79 -25.12 8.30 -9.29
N ASP A 80 -24.70 9.38 -9.93
CA ASP A 80 -23.67 9.38 -10.99
C ASP A 80 -22.24 9.55 -10.42
N LEU A 81 -22.07 9.50 -9.11
CA LEU A 81 -20.77 9.68 -8.46
C LEU A 81 -19.91 8.42 -8.65
N ASP A 82 -18.71 8.60 -9.22
CA ASP A 82 -17.75 7.51 -9.33
C ASP A 82 -17.15 7.15 -7.95
N HIS A 83 -16.84 5.86 -7.76
CA HIS A 83 -16.26 5.35 -6.52
C HIS A 83 -14.90 6.01 -6.19
N ALA A 84 -14.07 6.32 -7.19
CA ALA A 84 -12.79 6.99 -6.94
C ALA A 84 -12.97 8.45 -6.51
N ASP A 85 -14.01 9.12 -7.00
CA ASP A 85 -14.37 10.47 -6.55
C ASP A 85 -14.98 10.42 -5.15
N ALA A 86 -15.83 9.43 -4.84
CA ALA A 86 -16.36 9.21 -3.50
C ALA A 86 -15.23 8.99 -2.47
N GLN A 87 -14.24 8.15 -2.79
CA GLN A 87 -13.05 7.96 -1.95
C GLN A 87 -12.27 9.26 -1.73
N ARG A 88 -12.16 10.11 -2.76
CA ARG A 88 -11.54 11.44 -2.64
C ARG A 88 -12.26 12.30 -1.61
N ILE A 89 -13.60 12.33 -1.68
CA ILE A 89 -14.45 13.18 -0.84
C ILE A 89 -14.41 12.75 0.62
N ILE A 90 -14.47 11.44 0.90
CA ILE A 90 -14.38 10.91 2.28
C ILE A 90 -12.96 11.09 2.86
N GLY A 91 -11.98 11.54 2.06
CA GLY A 91 -10.57 11.59 2.48
C GLY A 91 -10.00 10.20 2.70
N VAL A 92 -10.49 9.22 1.94
CA VAL A 92 -10.13 7.82 2.07
C VAL A 92 -8.85 7.56 1.30
N GLY A 93 -7.75 7.67 2.01
CA GLY A 93 -6.43 7.23 1.57
C GLY A 93 -5.32 7.94 2.33
N PRO A 94 -4.18 7.30 2.62
CA PRO A 94 -2.91 7.99 2.56
C PRO A 94 -2.90 8.92 1.36
N SER A 95 -2.39 10.13 1.52
CA SER A 95 -2.08 11.07 0.44
C SER A 95 -1.44 10.35 -0.76
N LEU A 96 -0.57 9.37 -0.48
CA LEU A 96 0.05 8.46 -1.45
C LEU A 96 -0.96 7.66 -2.31
N ARG A 97 -2.06 7.16 -1.74
CA ARG A 97 -2.97 6.22 -2.43
C ARG A 97 -3.73 6.84 -3.60
N HIS A 98 -4.12 8.10 -3.52
CA HIS A 98 -4.90 8.72 -4.60
C HIS A 98 -4.03 9.12 -5.79
N HIS A 99 -2.76 9.38 -5.53
CA HIS A 99 -1.77 9.57 -6.57
C HIS A 99 -1.38 8.22 -7.19
N LEU A 100 -1.17 7.20 -6.36
CA LEU A 100 -0.81 5.86 -6.79
C LEU A 100 -1.94 5.07 -7.44
N ALA A 101 -3.21 5.27 -7.09
CA ALA A 101 -4.32 4.64 -7.80
C ALA A 101 -4.41 5.16 -9.25
N ARG A 102 -4.08 6.44 -9.48
CA ARG A 102 -3.96 7.02 -10.82
C ARG A 102 -2.75 6.44 -11.58
N MET A 103 -1.62 6.25 -10.91
CA MET A 103 -0.40 5.68 -11.53
C MET A 103 -0.46 4.15 -11.72
N ALA A 104 -0.99 3.40 -10.77
CA ALA A 104 -1.12 1.94 -10.82
C ALA A 104 -2.20 1.49 -11.82
N GLY A 105 -3.27 2.27 -12.00
CA GLY A 105 -4.22 2.06 -13.09
C GLY A 105 -3.59 2.24 -14.48
N THR A 106 -2.47 2.96 -14.57
CA THR A 106 -1.74 3.24 -15.81
C THR A 106 -0.39 2.53 -15.94
N ARG A 107 0.03 1.76 -14.92
CA ARG A 107 1.41 1.21 -14.77
C ARG A 107 2.50 2.23 -15.10
N ALA A 108 2.24 3.52 -14.87
CA ALA A 108 3.19 4.58 -15.18
C ALA A 108 4.28 4.58 -14.10
N LEU A 109 5.33 3.79 -14.33
CA LEU A 109 6.56 3.83 -13.56
C LEU A 109 7.27 5.17 -13.82
N GLY A 110 7.86 5.75 -12.79
CA GLY A 110 8.57 7.03 -12.91
C GLY A 110 8.47 7.89 -11.66
N CYS A 111 9.01 9.10 -11.76
CA CYS A 111 9.07 10.07 -10.68
C CYS A 111 8.25 11.33 -10.97
N THR A 112 7.55 11.83 -9.95
CA THR A 112 6.76 13.06 -10.02
C THR A 112 7.03 13.95 -8.81
N PHE A 113 7.01 15.27 -9.02
CA PHE A 113 7.12 16.24 -7.95
C PHE A 113 5.74 16.75 -7.55
N HIS A 114 5.54 16.88 -6.24
CA HIS A 114 4.34 17.45 -5.63
C HIS A 114 4.72 18.60 -4.73
N ALA A 115 3.87 19.61 -4.63
CA ALA A 115 4.00 20.58 -3.55
C ALA A 115 3.84 19.81 -2.22
N ALA A 116 4.74 20.04 -1.26
CA ALA A 116 4.54 19.51 0.08
C ALA A 116 3.28 20.20 0.61
N SER A 117 2.15 19.49 0.60
CA SER A 117 1.01 19.94 1.37
C SER A 117 1.49 19.97 2.81
N GLY A 118 1.65 21.15 3.40
CA GLY A 118 2.05 21.35 4.80
C GLY A 118 1.04 20.81 5.82
N ALA A 119 0.22 19.85 5.42
CA ALA A 119 -0.82 19.18 6.14
C ALA A 119 -0.93 17.74 5.60
N ASP A 120 0.03 16.90 5.99
CA ASP A 120 -0.22 15.47 6.22
C ASP A 120 -1.17 15.27 7.43
N SER A 121 -1.56 16.37 8.09
CA SER A 121 -2.80 16.48 8.82
C SER A 121 -3.96 16.29 7.85
N LEU A 122 -4.54 15.09 7.82
CA LEU A 122 -5.96 14.69 8.02
C LEU A 122 -7.07 15.76 8.06
N ALA A 123 -6.82 17.00 7.65
CA ALA A 123 -7.86 17.95 7.36
C ALA A 123 -8.58 17.36 6.15
N LEU A 124 -9.86 17.07 6.33
CA LEU A 124 -10.83 17.25 5.28
C LEU A 124 -10.53 18.60 4.63
N GLN A 125 -9.69 18.63 3.60
CA GLN A 125 -9.62 19.75 2.72
C GLN A 125 -10.95 19.69 2.02
N GLY A 126 -11.92 20.37 2.64
CA GLY A 126 -13.24 20.59 2.08
C GLY A 126 -13.06 20.96 0.63
N VAL A 127 -13.90 20.37 -0.20
CA VAL A 127 -14.03 20.65 -1.63
C VAL A 127 -13.63 22.11 -1.89
N PRO A 128 -12.57 22.37 -2.68
CA PRO A 128 -12.03 23.71 -2.81
C PRO A 128 -13.15 24.68 -3.20
N PRO A 129 -13.22 25.89 -2.62
CA PRO A 129 -14.29 26.84 -2.90
C PRO A 129 -14.31 27.12 -4.41
N GLY A 130 -15.40 26.72 -5.06
CA GLY A 130 -15.57 26.82 -6.52
C GLY A 130 -15.36 25.53 -7.32
N ALA A 131 -15.12 24.38 -6.68
CA ALA A 131 -15.31 23.11 -7.38
C ALA A 131 -16.77 23.02 -7.85
N ALA A 132 -16.98 22.55 -9.08
CA ALA A 132 -18.32 22.30 -9.61
C ALA A 132 -19.13 21.47 -8.60
N PRO A 133 -20.46 21.68 -8.48
CA PRO A 133 -21.28 20.82 -7.65
C PRO A 133 -20.94 19.38 -8.00
N LEU A 134 -20.43 18.64 -7.01
CA LEU A 134 -20.27 17.20 -7.11
C LEU A 134 -21.62 16.67 -7.61
N GLY A 135 -21.62 15.77 -8.59
CA GLY A 135 -22.87 15.26 -9.19
C GLY A 135 -23.88 14.84 -8.12
N ALA A 136 -25.16 14.78 -8.47
CA ALA A 136 -26.26 14.49 -7.53
C ALA A 136 -26.21 13.05 -6.99
N GLY A 137 -25.25 12.77 -6.11
CA GLY A 137 -24.99 11.46 -5.53
C GLY A 137 -24.60 11.57 -4.06
N ASN A 138 -25.02 10.59 -3.27
CA ASN A 138 -24.71 10.50 -1.84
C ASN A 138 -23.74 9.35 -1.60
N ILE A 139 -22.88 9.53 -0.60
CA ILE A 139 -21.91 8.56 -0.14
C ILE A 139 -22.31 8.11 1.27
N GLU A 140 -22.57 6.83 1.42
CA GLU A 140 -22.97 6.23 2.69
C GLU A 140 -21.89 5.26 3.18
N LEU A 141 -21.47 5.42 4.43
CA LEU A 141 -20.52 4.56 5.12
C LEU A 141 -21.28 3.59 6.02
N LEU A 142 -21.47 2.37 5.54
CA LEU A 142 -22.32 1.37 6.18
C LEU A 142 -21.73 0.92 7.53
N ASP A 143 -22.58 0.89 8.56
CA ASP A 143 -22.26 0.29 9.85
C ASP A 143 -22.51 -1.22 9.78
N VAL A 144 -21.42 -1.98 9.78
CA VAL A 144 -21.41 -3.46 9.73
C VAL A 144 -21.21 -4.10 11.09
N GLY A 145 -21.33 -3.36 12.20
CA GLY A 145 -21.16 -3.89 13.55
C GLY A 145 -19.69 -4.02 13.97
N ASP A 146 -19.39 -5.00 14.83
CA ASP A 146 -18.05 -5.19 15.38
C ASP A 146 -17.11 -5.78 14.32
N ILE A 147 -15.90 -5.20 14.23
CA ILE A 147 -14.87 -5.66 13.29
C ILE A 147 -13.62 -6.03 14.07
N SER A 148 -13.04 -7.17 13.72
CA SER A 148 -11.74 -7.59 14.22
C SER A 148 -10.80 -7.96 13.08
N LEU A 149 -9.53 -7.60 13.26
CA LEU A 149 -8.44 -8.03 12.40
C LEU A 149 -7.69 -9.14 13.14
N ARG A 150 -7.67 -10.33 12.56
CA ARG A 150 -6.90 -11.47 13.08
C ARG A 150 -5.67 -11.68 12.22
N MET A 151 -4.60 -12.14 12.84
CA MET A 151 -3.34 -12.42 12.17
C MET A 151 -2.65 -13.61 12.83
N GLU A 152 -1.91 -14.37 12.04
CA GLU A 152 -1.02 -15.40 12.54
C GLU A 152 0.18 -14.68 13.16
N GLY A 153 0.23 -14.66 14.49
CA GLY A 153 1.38 -14.16 15.22
C GLY A 153 2.45 -15.25 15.32
N GLN A 154 3.71 -14.83 15.29
CA GLN A 154 4.81 -15.67 15.73
C GLN A 154 4.79 -15.69 17.26
N GLY A 155 4.14 -16.71 17.84
CA GLY A 155 4.26 -16.98 19.26
C GLY A 155 5.73 -17.18 19.63
N ALA A 156 6.16 -16.70 20.80
CA ALA A 156 7.54 -16.84 21.27
C ALA A 156 7.98 -18.33 21.40
N ASP A 157 7.03 -19.25 21.45
CA ASP A 157 7.20 -20.70 21.51
C ASP A 157 7.09 -21.40 20.14
N GLY A 158 6.99 -20.64 19.05
CA GLY A 158 6.81 -21.17 17.68
C GLY A 158 5.46 -21.83 17.44
N ARG A 159 4.55 -21.81 18.41
CA ARG A 159 3.15 -22.20 18.23
C ARG A 159 2.41 -20.94 17.81
N GLY A 160 2.02 -20.86 16.54
CA GLY A 160 1.38 -19.67 15.96
C GLY A 160 0.27 -19.13 16.86
N ALA A 161 0.57 -18.04 17.59
CA ALA A 161 -0.37 -17.42 18.50
C ALA A 161 -1.21 -16.48 17.65
N GLN A 162 -2.53 -16.69 17.63
CA GLN A 162 -3.40 -15.80 16.88
C GLN A 162 -3.54 -14.48 17.63
N GLN A 163 -3.13 -13.39 17.00
CA GLN A 163 -3.37 -12.05 17.51
C GLN A 163 -4.70 -11.53 16.93
N VAL A 164 -5.53 -10.95 17.79
CA VAL A 164 -6.81 -10.36 17.42
C VAL A 164 -6.80 -8.89 17.80
N VAL A 165 -7.03 -8.01 16.82
CA VAL A 165 -7.03 -6.56 16.96
C VAL A 165 -8.44 -6.05 16.67
N PRO A 166 -9.24 -5.67 17.68
CA PRO A 166 -10.56 -5.09 17.45
C PRO A 166 -10.43 -3.69 16.84
N LEU A 167 -11.27 -3.38 15.86
CA LEU A 167 -11.40 -2.05 15.28
C LEU A 167 -12.58 -1.33 15.93
N ALA A 168 -12.37 -0.07 16.30
CA ALA A 168 -13.43 0.73 16.89
C ALA A 168 -14.18 1.53 15.82
N ALA A 169 -15.50 1.44 15.86
CA ALA A 169 -16.38 2.31 15.12
C ALA A 169 -16.19 3.78 15.54
N ARG A 170 -16.11 4.67 14.55
CA ARG A 170 -16.13 6.11 14.68
C ARG A 170 -17.14 6.67 13.69
N ALA A 171 -18.14 7.38 14.22
CA ALA A 171 -19.07 8.12 13.37
C ALA A 171 -18.29 9.14 12.55
N PHE A 172 -18.53 9.15 11.25
CA PHE A 172 -18.01 10.16 10.34
C PHE A 172 -18.98 11.34 10.33
N PRO A 173 -18.51 12.58 10.55
CA PRO A 173 -19.41 13.73 10.59
C PRO A 173 -20.07 13.93 9.22
N ASP A 174 -21.33 14.40 9.21
CA ASP A 174 -22.02 14.70 7.96
C ASP A 174 -21.35 15.89 7.26
N VAL A 175 -20.63 15.61 6.17
CA VAL A 175 -19.93 16.66 5.41
C VAL A 175 -20.85 17.14 4.29
N GLY A 176 -21.59 18.23 4.57
CA GLY A 176 -22.40 18.92 3.56
C GLY A 176 -23.51 18.06 2.96
N GLU A 177 -24.11 17.15 3.74
CA GLU A 177 -25.14 16.18 3.30
C GLU A 177 -24.66 15.15 2.25
N VAL A 178 -23.37 15.12 1.92
CA VAL A 178 -22.81 14.24 0.88
C VAL A 178 -22.27 12.93 1.45
N VAL A 179 -21.68 12.95 2.65
CA VAL A 179 -21.06 11.79 3.29
C VAL A 179 -21.67 11.60 4.68
N SER A 180 -22.15 10.40 4.99
CA SER A 180 -22.61 10.01 6.33
C SER A 180 -22.22 8.57 6.66
N GLY A 181 -22.08 8.22 7.95
CA GLY A 181 -21.97 6.83 8.41
C GLY A 181 -20.76 6.51 9.32
N VAL A 182 -20.18 5.30 9.20
CA VAL A 182 -19.19 4.76 10.16
C VAL A 182 -17.87 4.34 9.51
N VAL A 183 -16.75 4.71 10.14
CA VAL A 183 -15.41 4.21 9.82
C VAL A 183 -14.86 3.43 11.00
N TYR A 184 -14.17 2.33 10.74
CA TYR A 184 -13.55 1.51 11.78
C TYR A 184 -12.05 1.73 11.77
N THR A 185 -11.46 2.06 12.92
CA THR A 185 -10.00 2.22 13.03
C THR A 185 -9.44 1.54 14.26
N THR A 186 -8.15 1.22 14.22
CA THR A 186 -7.40 0.81 15.42
C THR A 186 -7.44 1.93 16.48
N ARG A 187 -7.75 1.57 17.73
CA ARG A 187 -7.57 2.48 18.88
C ARG A 187 -6.16 2.34 19.41
N GLY A 188 -5.26 3.25 19.01
CA GLY A 188 -3.94 3.40 19.63
C GLY A 188 -3.25 2.07 19.88
N VAL A 189 -3.20 1.21 18.87
CA VAL A 189 -2.59 -0.10 19.03
C VAL A 189 -1.09 0.11 19.05
N ASP A 190 -0.55 0.22 20.26
CA ASP A 190 0.91 0.27 20.48
C ASP A 190 1.58 -1.07 20.13
N ALA A 191 0.78 -2.11 19.86
CA ALA A 191 1.28 -3.40 19.42
C ALA A 191 1.61 -3.35 17.91
N PRO A 192 2.88 -3.52 17.53
CA PRO A 192 3.27 -3.50 16.12
C PRO A 192 2.60 -4.64 15.36
N LEU A 193 2.06 -4.35 14.18
CA LEU A 193 1.53 -5.40 13.32
C LEU A 193 2.68 -6.25 12.75
N PRO A 194 2.51 -7.59 12.70
CA PRO A 194 3.50 -8.49 12.12
C PRO A 194 3.64 -8.27 10.62
N ASP A 195 4.86 -8.46 10.12
CA ASP A 195 5.12 -8.45 8.68
C ASP A 195 4.77 -9.81 8.04
N ALA A 196 4.65 -9.82 6.70
CA ALA A 196 4.64 -11.04 5.89
C ALA A 196 3.62 -12.14 6.28
N THR A 197 2.52 -11.79 6.94
CA THR A 197 1.50 -12.75 7.39
C THR A 197 0.23 -12.70 6.54
N THR A 198 -0.62 -13.70 6.70
CA THR A 198 -2.02 -13.60 6.33
C THR A 198 -2.77 -12.78 7.37
N TYR A 199 -3.66 -11.91 6.89
CA TYR A 199 -4.61 -11.14 7.67
C TYR A 199 -6.02 -11.66 7.41
N TRP A 200 -6.81 -11.79 8.47
CA TRP A 200 -8.23 -12.10 8.40
C TRP A 200 -9.01 -10.91 8.94
N LEU A 201 -9.84 -10.30 8.09
CA LEU A 201 -10.83 -9.33 8.56
C LEU A 201 -12.13 -10.08 8.81
N GLU A 202 -12.62 -10.02 10.04
CA GLU A 202 -13.90 -10.58 10.44
C GLU A 202 -14.81 -9.43 10.86
N ALA A 203 -16.02 -9.34 10.30
CA ALA A 203 -17.06 -8.43 10.76
C ALA A 203 -18.28 -9.24 11.20
N ASP A 204 -18.75 -8.98 12.42
CA ASP A 204 -19.91 -9.64 12.97
C ASP A 204 -21.17 -9.14 12.24
N ALA A 205 -21.96 -10.05 11.67
CA ALA A 205 -23.23 -9.70 11.05
C ALA A 205 -24.25 -9.28 12.14
N ALA A 206 -24.15 -8.04 12.63
CA ALA A 206 -25.02 -7.53 13.68
C ALA A 206 -26.49 -7.31 13.23
N LEU A 207 -26.89 -7.77 12.04
CA LEU A 207 -28.08 -7.28 11.35
C LEU A 207 -28.87 -8.35 10.57
N GLY A 208 -28.97 -9.56 11.12
CA GLY A 208 -29.90 -10.58 10.63
C GLY A 208 -29.54 -11.26 9.30
N ALA A 209 -28.34 -11.01 8.76
CA ALA A 209 -27.75 -11.77 7.68
C ALA A 209 -27.03 -13.01 8.25
N GLY A 210 -27.19 -14.17 7.61
CA GLY A 210 -26.90 -15.47 8.19
C GLY A 210 -25.43 -15.77 8.51
N GLU A 211 -24.47 -15.01 7.98
CA GLU A 211 -23.03 -15.20 8.22
C GLU A 211 -22.30 -13.83 8.18
N GLY A 212 -21.31 -13.65 9.07
CA GLY A 212 -20.47 -12.44 9.11
C GLY A 212 -19.57 -12.29 7.88
N LEU A 213 -18.95 -11.12 7.71
CA LEU A 213 -17.88 -10.96 6.72
C LEU A 213 -16.64 -11.71 7.20
N ALA A 214 -16.06 -12.56 6.35
CA ALA A 214 -14.73 -13.10 6.58
C ALA A 214 -13.88 -12.93 5.32
N LEU A 215 -12.78 -12.20 5.45
CA LEU A 215 -11.87 -11.90 4.35
C LEU A 215 -10.47 -12.34 4.72
N ARG A 216 -9.85 -13.16 3.88
CA ARG A 216 -8.47 -13.64 4.08
C ARG A 216 -7.56 -13.06 3.00
N VAL A 217 -6.52 -12.32 3.39
CA VAL A 217 -5.59 -11.69 2.45
C VAL A 217 -4.14 -11.83 2.92
N ALA A 218 -3.23 -12.17 2.01
CA ALA A 218 -1.80 -12.22 2.30
C ALA A 218 -1.17 -10.83 2.16
N ALA A 219 -0.51 -10.36 3.22
CA ALA A 219 0.27 -9.12 3.18
C ALA A 219 1.58 -9.29 2.39
N PRO A 220 2.13 -8.21 1.82
CA PRO A 220 3.49 -8.21 1.34
C PRO A 220 4.47 -8.41 2.50
N ARG A 221 5.70 -8.82 2.21
CA ARG A 221 6.78 -8.82 3.22
C ARG A 221 7.15 -7.38 3.55
N ALA A 222 7.46 -7.03 4.80
CA ALA A 222 7.99 -5.70 5.08
C ALA A 222 9.32 -5.48 4.34
N LEU A 223 9.62 -4.23 4.04
CA LEU A 223 10.94 -3.84 3.55
C LEU A 223 11.96 -4.12 4.66
N SER A 224 13.08 -4.72 4.26
CA SER A 224 14.20 -5.02 5.14
C SER A 224 15.50 -4.84 4.37
N SER A 225 16.56 -4.46 5.10
CA SER A 225 17.91 -4.31 4.54
C SER A 225 17.95 -3.40 3.30
N ILE A 226 17.33 -2.22 3.38
CA ILE A 226 17.45 -1.25 2.29
C ILE A 226 18.89 -0.70 2.32
N ASP A 227 19.61 -0.89 1.22
CA ASP A 227 20.95 -0.36 1.03
C ASP A 227 20.89 0.83 0.06
N VAL A 228 21.46 1.96 0.46
CA VAL A 228 21.62 3.16 -0.39
C VAL A 228 23.06 3.25 -0.87
N THR A 229 23.23 3.49 -2.17
CA THR A 229 24.54 3.65 -2.81
C THR A 229 24.56 4.82 -3.78
N GLN A 230 25.69 5.54 -3.79
CA GLN A 230 26.00 6.61 -4.74
C GLN A 230 27.48 6.53 -5.12
N ALA A 231 27.83 7.04 -6.30
CA ALA A 231 29.18 6.96 -6.83
C ALA A 231 30.19 7.68 -5.91
N THR A 232 29.87 8.88 -5.45
CA THR A 232 30.75 9.65 -4.56
C THR A 232 30.94 8.99 -3.20
N LEU A 233 29.90 8.40 -2.60
CA LEU A 233 30.02 7.69 -1.32
C LEU A 233 30.96 6.48 -1.41
N VAL A 234 30.92 5.76 -2.53
CA VAL A 234 31.85 4.65 -2.79
C VAL A 234 33.29 5.17 -2.90
N GLN A 235 33.52 6.30 -3.58
CA GLN A 235 34.85 6.90 -3.70
C GLN A 235 35.41 7.41 -2.36
N LEU A 236 34.55 7.92 -1.48
CA LEU A 236 34.90 8.39 -0.14
C LEU A 236 35.10 7.25 0.88
N GLY A 237 34.93 5.99 0.46
CA GLY A 237 35.02 4.83 1.35
C GLY A 237 33.83 4.69 2.32
N LEU A 238 32.78 5.50 2.15
CA LEU A 238 31.53 5.42 2.91
C LEU A 238 30.61 4.30 2.39
N GLY A 239 30.93 3.72 1.22
CA GLY A 239 30.41 2.43 0.79
C GLY A 239 28.89 2.34 0.68
N ARG A 240 28.33 1.21 1.15
CA ARG A 240 26.88 1.00 1.25
C ARG A 240 26.40 1.48 2.61
N GLN A 241 25.37 2.32 2.63
CA GLN A 241 24.72 2.75 3.85
C GLN A 241 23.43 1.96 4.06
N ARG A 242 23.19 1.52 5.30
CA ARG A 242 21.95 0.85 5.68
C ARG A 242 20.91 1.88 6.09
N PHE A 243 19.73 1.71 5.55
CA PHE A 243 18.55 2.46 5.91
C PHE A 243 18.13 2.12 7.35
N ALA A 244 17.86 3.15 8.16
CA ALA A 244 17.41 3.10 9.57
C ALA A 244 18.46 2.91 10.68
N ASP A 245 19.75 2.67 10.37
CA ASP A 245 20.78 2.55 11.41
C ASP A 245 21.48 3.90 11.73
N ASP A 246 21.58 4.80 10.74
CA ASP A 246 22.31 6.08 10.83
C ASP A 246 21.70 7.17 9.93
N LEU A 247 22.17 8.42 10.08
CA LEU A 247 21.90 9.51 9.13
C LEU A 247 22.48 9.14 7.75
N LEU A 248 21.62 9.01 6.75
CA LEU A 248 22.05 8.76 5.38
C LEU A 248 22.76 10.00 4.83
N ILE A 249 23.86 9.82 4.10
CA ILE A 249 24.52 10.91 3.38
C ILE A 249 24.17 10.77 1.91
N VAL A 250 23.64 11.83 1.30
CA VAL A 250 23.34 11.84 -0.13
C VAL A 250 24.06 13.00 -0.83
N ALA A 251 24.75 12.72 -1.93
CA ALA A 251 25.38 13.74 -2.76
C ALA A 251 24.34 14.42 -3.66
N ALA A 252 24.32 15.76 -3.64
CA ALA A 252 23.44 16.55 -4.50
C ALA A 252 23.70 16.31 -5.99
N GLY A 253 22.63 16.13 -6.78
CA GLY A 253 22.73 15.95 -8.22
C GLY A 253 23.29 14.60 -8.68
N GLU A 254 23.60 13.69 -7.75
CA GLU A 254 24.04 12.33 -8.07
C GLU A 254 22.89 11.33 -8.12
N GLU A 255 23.05 10.34 -8.99
CA GLU A 255 22.14 9.21 -9.06
C GLU A 255 22.12 8.45 -7.73
N MET A 256 20.93 8.25 -7.18
CA MET A 256 20.72 7.47 -5.97
C MET A 256 20.20 6.09 -6.32
N ARG A 257 20.95 5.06 -5.92
CA ARG A 257 20.58 3.66 -6.11
C ARG A 257 20.15 3.06 -4.79
N LEU A 258 18.91 2.57 -4.75
CA LEU A 258 18.34 1.85 -3.61
C LEU A 258 18.27 0.37 -3.96
N ASN A 259 18.63 -0.50 -3.02
CA ASN A 259 18.48 -1.95 -3.16
C ASN A 259 17.74 -2.48 -1.95
N TRP A 260 16.88 -3.47 -2.13
CA TRP A 260 16.13 -4.12 -1.06
C TRP A 260 15.87 -5.58 -1.39
N VAL A 261 15.38 -6.35 -0.41
CA VAL A 261 14.93 -7.73 -0.68
C VAL A 261 13.63 -7.69 -1.46
N ALA A 262 13.65 -8.10 -2.72
CA ALA A 262 12.49 -8.11 -3.62
C ALA A 262 11.25 -8.79 -2.99
N GLY A 263 10.08 -8.24 -3.29
CA GLY A 263 8.78 -8.79 -2.91
C GLY A 263 8.26 -9.81 -3.93
N ASP A 264 6.93 -9.93 -4.00
CA ASP A 264 6.24 -10.73 -5.00
C ASP A 264 5.55 -9.80 -6.01
N SER A 265 6.30 -9.36 -7.02
CA SER A 265 5.77 -8.50 -8.07
C SER A 265 4.62 -9.15 -8.87
N ALA A 266 4.58 -10.48 -8.94
CA ALA A 266 3.48 -11.22 -9.56
C ALA A 266 2.18 -11.14 -8.74
N ALA A 267 2.29 -10.98 -7.41
CA ALA A 267 1.16 -10.67 -6.53
C ALA A 267 0.72 -9.19 -6.59
N GLY A 268 1.39 -8.37 -7.40
CA GLY A 268 1.09 -6.95 -7.57
C GLY A 268 1.79 -6.04 -6.56
N ASP A 269 2.93 -6.48 -6.01
CA ASP A 269 3.78 -5.64 -5.18
C ASP A 269 4.50 -4.56 -6.01
N PHE A 270 4.57 -3.37 -5.46
CA PHE A 270 5.36 -2.26 -6.02
C PHE A 270 5.98 -1.43 -4.91
N VAL A 271 7.02 -0.69 -5.25
CA VAL A 271 7.76 0.15 -4.32
C VAL A 271 7.57 1.62 -4.68
N VAL A 272 7.37 2.45 -3.67
CA VAL A 272 7.29 3.90 -3.82
C VAL A 272 8.32 4.53 -2.91
N VAL A 273 9.17 5.38 -3.49
CA VAL A 273 10.18 6.14 -2.77
C VAL A 273 9.72 7.60 -2.71
N SER A 274 9.50 8.09 -1.50
CA SER A 274 9.10 9.46 -1.21
C SER A 274 10.28 10.20 -0.59
N VAL A 275 10.70 11.30 -1.20
CA VAL A 275 11.72 12.21 -0.67
C VAL A 275 11.04 13.52 -0.30
N HIS A 276 10.94 13.81 0.99
CA HIS A 276 10.40 15.06 1.52
C HIS A 276 11.52 16.07 1.76
N GLY A 277 11.16 17.36 1.83
CA GLY A 277 12.13 18.43 2.07
C GLY A 277 12.76 18.98 0.78
N VAL A 278 12.33 18.51 -0.40
CA VAL A 278 12.98 18.85 -1.66
C VAL A 278 12.78 20.31 -2.03
N GLY A 279 13.90 21.02 -2.21
CA GLY A 279 13.91 22.35 -2.79
C GLY A 279 13.13 23.37 -1.99
N ALA A 280 13.27 23.34 -0.66
CA ALA A 280 12.75 24.36 0.25
C ALA A 280 13.33 25.72 -0.14
N ARG A 281 12.65 26.42 -1.04
CA ARG A 281 13.08 27.74 -1.51
C ARG A 281 12.96 28.75 -0.38
N SER A 282 13.54 29.92 -0.56
CA SER A 282 13.41 31.05 0.38
C SER A 282 11.96 31.46 0.69
N ASN A 283 10.97 31.00 -0.09
CA ASN A 283 9.54 31.18 0.18
C ASN A 283 8.95 30.16 1.17
N GLY A 284 9.74 29.19 1.65
CA GLY A 284 9.30 28.16 2.60
C GLY A 284 8.46 27.03 2.00
N GLU A 285 8.27 27.00 0.67
CA GLU A 285 7.56 25.89 0.02
C GLU A 285 8.50 24.70 -0.15
N SER A 286 8.22 23.62 0.57
CA SER A 286 8.85 22.32 0.35
C SER A 286 8.13 21.57 -0.77
N ARG A 287 8.83 20.66 -1.45
CA ARG A 287 8.26 19.70 -2.39
C ARG A 287 8.53 18.28 -1.92
N THR A 288 7.70 17.36 -2.38
CA THR A 288 7.93 15.92 -2.26
C THR A 288 8.23 15.37 -3.64
N LEU A 289 9.32 14.61 -3.78
CA LEU A 289 9.59 13.77 -4.94
C LEU A 289 9.03 12.37 -4.64
N GLU A 290 8.16 11.86 -5.48
CA GLU A 290 7.63 10.50 -5.38
C GLU A 290 8.02 9.70 -6.62
N CYS A 291 8.66 8.56 -6.42
CA CYS A 291 9.08 7.67 -7.50
C CYS A 291 8.47 6.28 -7.30
N MET A 292 7.83 5.73 -8.34
CA MET A 292 7.22 4.41 -8.33
C MET A 292 8.02 3.41 -9.17
N PHE A 293 8.28 2.24 -8.59
CA PHE A 293 9.09 1.15 -9.16
C PHE A 293 8.37 -0.20 -9.04
N GLU A 294 8.72 -1.13 -9.91
CA GLU A 294 8.40 -2.54 -9.67
C GLU A 294 9.17 -3.05 -8.44
N ASP A 295 8.62 -4.02 -7.72
CA ASP A 295 9.29 -4.61 -6.56
C ASP A 295 10.30 -5.70 -6.97
N ASP A 296 11.29 -5.33 -7.78
CA ASP A 296 12.33 -6.22 -8.31
C ASP A 296 13.61 -6.29 -7.45
N GLY A 297 13.64 -5.51 -6.36
CA GLY A 297 14.76 -5.42 -5.43
C GLY A 297 15.70 -4.24 -5.68
N SER A 298 15.43 -3.38 -6.66
CA SER A 298 16.26 -2.20 -6.92
C SER A 298 15.50 -1.00 -7.49
N ALA A 299 15.96 0.20 -7.18
CA ALA A 299 15.51 1.43 -7.82
C ALA A 299 16.69 2.35 -8.11
N VAL A 300 16.49 3.19 -9.12
CA VAL A 300 17.42 4.26 -9.49
C VAL A 300 16.62 5.55 -9.58
N ILE A 301 17.00 6.54 -8.78
CA ILE A 301 16.50 7.92 -8.89
C ILE A 301 17.60 8.72 -9.56
N ALA A 302 17.27 9.35 -10.70
CA ALA A 302 18.24 10.06 -11.51
C ALA A 302 18.76 11.30 -10.77
N GLY A 303 20.05 11.62 -10.95
CA GLY A 303 20.66 12.78 -10.27
C GLY A 303 19.97 14.11 -10.58
N GLU A 304 19.41 14.25 -11.79
CA GLU A 304 18.61 15.42 -12.19
C GLU A 304 17.32 15.60 -11.36
N GLN A 305 16.79 14.51 -10.79
CA GLN A 305 15.63 14.54 -9.88
C GLN A 305 16.09 14.79 -8.43
N MET A 306 17.36 14.50 -8.13
CA MET A 306 18.03 14.69 -6.84
C MET A 306 18.77 16.03 -6.76
N SER A 307 18.28 17.07 -7.43
CA SER A 307 18.89 18.41 -7.45
C SER A 307 18.60 19.19 -6.16
N PHE A 308 19.11 18.70 -5.04
CA PHE A 308 18.95 19.31 -3.71
C PHE A 308 20.07 20.29 -3.40
N ALA A 309 19.84 21.21 -2.46
CA ALA A 309 20.92 22.08 -2.01
C ALA A 309 21.77 21.36 -0.96
N ALA A 310 23.09 21.50 -1.05
CA ALA A 310 23.99 20.97 -0.04
C ALA A 310 23.65 21.55 1.35
N GLY A 311 23.66 20.70 2.37
CA GLY A 311 23.27 21.03 3.74
C GLY A 311 21.77 20.96 4.03
N GLU A 312 20.92 20.55 3.07
CA GLU A 312 19.52 20.23 3.34
C GLU A 312 19.39 18.88 4.07
N ASP A 313 18.46 18.81 5.01
CA ASP A 313 17.99 17.55 5.60
C ASP A 313 16.73 17.08 4.84
N LEU A 314 16.70 15.80 4.50
CA LEU A 314 15.61 15.16 3.77
C LEU A 314 15.04 14.02 4.62
N ASP A 315 13.73 13.83 4.53
CA ASP A 315 13.10 12.60 5.01
C ASP A 315 12.85 11.69 3.81
N LEU A 316 13.48 10.52 3.82
CA LEU A 316 13.34 9.49 2.82
C LEU A 316 12.41 8.40 3.36
N VAL A 317 11.32 8.11 2.67
CA VAL A 317 10.39 7.04 3.03
C VAL A 317 10.27 6.08 1.86
N VAL A 318 10.51 4.81 2.12
CA VAL A 318 10.34 3.74 1.13
C VAL A 318 9.13 2.92 1.55
N HIS A 319 8.12 2.90 0.69
CA HIS A 319 6.88 2.15 0.85
C HIS A 319 6.90 0.92 -0.03
N ARG A 320 6.48 -0.23 0.51
CA ARG A 320 6.05 -1.38 -0.27
C ARG A 320 4.54 -1.49 -0.19
N LEU A 321 3.91 -1.52 -1.35
CA LEU A 321 2.48 -1.43 -1.48
C LEU A 321 1.93 -2.67 -2.17
N ARG A 322 0.82 -3.19 -1.67
CA ARG A 322 0.03 -4.23 -2.33
C ARG A 322 -1.44 -3.84 -2.33
N ARG A 323 -2.08 -4.01 -3.48
CA ARG A 323 -3.53 -3.90 -3.61
C ARG A 323 -4.12 -5.25 -3.99
N THR A 324 -5.01 -5.77 -3.17
CA THR A 324 -5.72 -7.02 -3.46
C THR A 324 -7.22 -6.75 -3.58
N ARG A 325 -7.81 -7.16 -4.70
CA ARG A 325 -9.27 -7.21 -4.86
C ARG A 325 -9.74 -8.60 -4.51
N VAL A 326 -10.77 -8.70 -3.68
CA VAL A 326 -11.35 -9.97 -3.26
C VAL A 326 -12.84 -9.93 -3.56
N LYS A 327 -13.33 -10.92 -4.32
CA LYS A 327 -14.76 -11.15 -4.48
C LYS A 327 -15.27 -11.83 -3.22
N LEU A 328 -16.34 -11.30 -2.63
CA LEU A 328 -16.96 -11.89 -1.45
C LEU A 328 -17.77 -13.11 -1.89
N GLY A 329 -17.57 -14.24 -1.19
CA GLY A 329 -18.29 -15.49 -1.50
C GLY A 329 -19.78 -15.40 -1.18
N GLN A 330 -20.14 -14.55 -0.21
CA GLN A 330 -21.51 -14.16 0.08
C GLN A 330 -21.58 -12.63 0.16
N PRO A 331 -22.61 -12.02 -0.43
CA PRO A 331 -22.80 -10.59 -0.31
C PRO A 331 -23.12 -10.20 1.13
N LEU A 332 -22.55 -9.10 1.61
CA LEU A 332 -23.09 -8.48 2.81
C LEU A 332 -24.36 -7.75 2.43
N GLN A 333 -25.48 -8.21 2.99
CA GLN A 333 -26.78 -7.63 2.75
C GLN A 333 -27.47 -7.37 4.07
N ARG A 334 -27.75 -6.09 4.36
CA ARG A 334 -28.79 -5.72 5.33
C ARG A 334 -30.10 -5.58 4.56
N ILE A 335 -31.22 -5.95 5.18
CA ILE A 335 -32.54 -5.89 4.53
C ILE A 335 -32.80 -4.45 4.07
N GLY A 336 -32.91 -4.26 2.74
CA GLY A 336 -33.17 -2.94 2.14
C GLY A 336 -31.93 -2.10 1.84
N GLU A 337 -30.72 -2.62 2.07
CA GLU A 337 -29.45 -1.92 1.82
C GLU A 337 -28.69 -2.51 0.62
N PRO A 338 -27.77 -1.72 0.03
CA PRO A 338 -26.92 -2.15 -1.06
C PRO A 338 -26.04 -3.34 -0.67
N VAL A 339 -25.78 -4.17 -1.66
CA VAL A 339 -25.07 -5.45 -1.53
C VAL A 339 -23.58 -5.21 -1.71
N VAL A 340 -22.78 -5.51 -0.68
CA VAL A 340 -21.31 -5.51 -0.83
C VAL A 340 -20.89 -6.81 -1.49
N THR A 341 -20.29 -6.73 -2.69
CA THR A 341 -19.88 -7.92 -3.46
C THR A 341 -18.36 -8.05 -3.61
N ASP A 342 -17.64 -6.95 -3.44
CA ASP A 342 -16.18 -6.92 -3.49
C ASP A 342 -15.56 -6.13 -2.34
N ALA A 343 -14.34 -6.54 -2.00
CA ALA A 343 -13.47 -5.86 -1.06
C ALA A 343 -12.16 -5.48 -1.75
N VAL A 344 -11.63 -4.30 -1.41
CA VAL A 344 -10.29 -3.86 -1.80
C VAL A 344 -9.45 -3.74 -0.54
N VAL A 345 -8.33 -4.45 -0.51
CA VAL A 345 -7.37 -4.40 0.59
C VAL A 345 -6.09 -3.74 0.13
N TRP A 346 -5.64 -2.77 0.90
CA TRP A 346 -4.38 -2.07 0.72
C TRP A 346 -3.44 -2.38 1.87
N PHE A 347 -2.24 -2.84 1.53
CA PHE A 347 -1.11 -2.88 2.46
C PHE A 347 -0.14 -1.77 2.09
N ASP A 348 0.33 -1.06 3.11
CA ASP A 348 1.38 -0.05 3.00
C ASP A 348 2.42 -0.26 4.09
N PHE A 349 3.51 -0.94 3.73
CA PHE A 349 4.61 -1.26 4.63
C PHE A 349 5.80 -0.37 4.29
N ALA A 350 6.06 0.59 5.17
CA ALA A 350 7.05 1.63 4.97
C ALA A 350 8.21 1.55 5.96
N VAL A 351 9.35 2.07 5.53
CA VAL A 351 10.50 2.38 6.39
C VAL A 351 10.91 3.81 6.08
N SER A 352 11.22 4.61 7.10
CA SER A 352 11.74 5.96 6.93
C SER A 352 13.16 6.12 7.48
N ALA A 353 13.91 7.03 6.87
CA ALA A 353 15.26 7.41 7.27
C ALA A 353 15.44 8.91 7.04
N ARG A 354 16.30 9.52 7.85
CA ARG A 354 16.78 10.88 7.60
C ARG A 354 18.01 10.83 6.71
N ALA A 355 18.11 11.77 5.79
CA ALA A 355 19.27 11.95 4.94
C ALA A 355 19.77 13.39 5.01
N ALA A 356 21.09 13.59 5.02
CA ALA A 356 21.73 14.90 4.89
C ALA A 356 22.39 15.00 3.51
N VAL A 357 22.13 16.11 2.83
CA VAL A 357 22.69 16.39 1.50
C VAL A 357 24.10 16.97 1.63
N GLN A 358 25.07 16.40 0.91
CA GLN A 358 26.45 16.92 0.80
C GLN A 358 26.74 17.54 -0.55
#